data_AF-A0A1A6HUV9-F1
#
_entry.id   AF-A0A1A6HUV9-F1
#
_cell.length_a   1.000
_cell.length_b   1.000
_cell.length_c   1.000
_cell.angle_alpha   90.00
_cell.angle_beta   90.00
_cell.angle_gamma   90.00
#
_symmetry.space_group_name_H-M   'P 1'
#
loop_
_entity.id
_entity.type
_entity.pdbx_description
1 polymer ?
#
loop_
_entity_poly.entity_id
_entity_poly.type
_entity_poly.pdbx_seq_one_letter_code
_entity_poly.pdbx_strand_id
1 'polypeptide(L)'
;GSHCSVTCDDGQFFNGHDCQPCHRFCAACAGAGADGCINCTEGYVMEEGRCVQSCSVSYYLDHNSDNGYKSCKRCDNSCLTCNGPGFKNCSSCPSGYLLDLGMCQMGAICKD
;
A
#
# COMPACT_ATOMS: atom_id res chain seq x y z
N GLY A 1 -5.43 -21.65 34.54
CA GLY A 1 -4.10 -21.29 34.01
C GLY A 1 -4.16 -19.85 33.57
N SER A 2 -3.31 -18.99 34.13
CA SER A 2 -3.23 -17.57 33.78
C SER A 2 -2.25 -17.41 32.62
N HIS A 3 -2.78 -17.17 31.41
CA HIS A 3 -1.98 -16.77 30.26
C HIS A 3 -1.59 -15.30 30.44
N CYS A 4 -0.34 -15.04 30.83
CA CYS A 4 0.18 -13.68 30.94
C CYS A 4 0.43 -13.17 29.51
N SER A 5 -0.37 -12.21 29.04
CA SER A 5 -0.08 -11.50 27.81
C SER A 5 0.85 -10.34 28.14
N VAL A 6 2.00 -10.27 27.47
CA VAL A 6 2.80 -9.05 27.47
C VAL A 6 2.06 -8.02 26.63
N THR A 7 1.82 -6.84 27.19
CA THR A 7 1.18 -5.73 26.51
C THR A 7 2.15 -4.56 26.50
N CYS A 8 2.49 -4.07 25.32
CA CYS A 8 3.27 -2.85 25.15
C CYS A 8 2.33 -1.66 24.95
N ASP A 9 2.83 -0.46 25.21
CA ASP A 9 2.10 0.78 24.91
C ASP A 9 1.86 0.95 23.40
N ASP A 10 0.93 1.83 23.05
CA ASP A 10 0.67 2.22 21.66
C ASP A 10 1.97 2.70 20.97
N GLY A 11 2.14 2.36 19.69
CA GLY A 11 3.37 2.62 18.96
C GLY A 11 4.57 1.76 19.34
N GLN A 12 4.38 0.69 20.11
CA GLN A 12 5.43 -0.28 20.44
C GLN A 12 5.01 -1.72 20.11
N PHE A 13 6.00 -2.57 19.86
CA PHE A 13 5.83 -4.02 19.70
C PHE A 13 6.76 -4.76 20.66
N PHE A 14 6.36 -5.96 21.08
CA PHE A 14 7.20 -6.80 21.93
C PHE A 14 8.15 -7.64 21.06
N ASN A 15 9.46 -7.51 21.26
CA ASN A 15 10.46 -8.25 20.49
C ASN A 15 10.81 -9.64 21.08
N GLY A 16 10.14 -10.06 22.16
CA GLY A 16 10.46 -11.28 22.92
C GLY A 16 11.24 -11.03 24.22
N HIS A 17 11.76 -9.82 24.41
CA HIS A 17 12.51 -9.42 25.61
C HIS A 17 11.96 -8.12 26.22
N ASP A 18 11.77 -7.09 25.39
CA ASP A 18 11.28 -5.77 25.79
C ASP A 18 10.38 -5.14 24.72
N CYS A 19 9.71 -4.05 25.09
CA CYS A 19 8.90 -3.27 24.17
C CYS A 19 9.80 -2.31 23.38
N GLN A 20 9.74 -2.42 22.06
CA GLN A 20 10.51 -1.61 21.13
C GLN A 20 9.60 -0.68 20.34
N PRO A 21 10.03 0.55 20.03
CA PRO A 21 9.24 1.48 19.24
C PRO A 21 9.04 0.97 17.81
N CYS A 22 7.85 1.22 17.28
CA CYS A 22 7.56 1.04 15.87
C CYS A 22 8.36 2.00 14.99
N HIS A 23 8.41 1.69 13.69
CA HIS A 23 8.94 2.64 12.73
C HIS A 23 8.14 3.95 12.74
N ARG A 24 8.80 5.10 12.57
CA ARG A 24 8.23 6.44 12.77
C ARG A 24 6.99 6.79 11.96
N PHE A 25 6.66 6.02 10.92
CA PHE A 25 5.47 6.21 10.07
C PHE A 25 4.28 5.35 10.52
N CYS A 26 4.47 4.55 11.56
CA CYS A 26 3.56 3.50 11.96
C CYS A 26 3.05 3.79 13.36
N ALA A 27 1.75 3.99 13.46
CA ALA A 27 1.07 4.16 14.74
C ALA A 27 1.02 2.84 15.53
N ALA A 28 0.96 1.70 14.82
CA ALA A 28 1.09 0.37 15.39
C ALA A 28 1.84 -0.55 14.43
N CYS A 29 2.56 -1.54 14.96
CA CYS A 29 3.36 -2.47 14.17
C CYS A 29 3.42 -3.86 14.83
N ALA A 30 3.64 -4.89 14.01
CA ALA A 30 3.85 -6.26 14.44
C ALA A 30 5.33 -6.60 14.66
N GLY A 31 6.25 -5.70 14.29
CA GLY A 31 7.68 -5.97 14.31
C GLY A 31 8.52 -4.72 14.03
N ALA A 32 9.84 -4.90 14.06
CA ALA A 32 10.78 -3.85 13.73
C ALA A 32 10.72 -3.47 12.25
N GLY A 33 10.98 -2.19 11.95
CA GLY A 33 11.13 -1.70 10.58
C GLY A 33 9.84 -1.21 9.93
N ALA A 34 9.96 -0.78 8.67
CA ALA A 34 8.88 -0.10 7.96
C ALA A 34 7.84 -1.05 7.34
N ASP A 35 8.15 -2.35 7.26
CA ASP A 35 7.38 -3.40 6.57
C ASP A 35 6.35 -4.12 7.45
N GLY A 36 6.39 -3.87 8.77
CA GLY A 36 5.57 -4.56 9.75
C GLY A 36 4.43 -3.69 10.30
N CYS A 37 3.98 -2.69 9.56
CA CYS A 37 3.05 -1.70 10.07
C CYS A 37 1.61 -2.20 9.98
N ILE A 38 0.90 -2.07 11.12
CA ILE A 38 -0.50 -2.43 11.26
C ILE A 38 -1.38 -1.20 11.03
N ASN A 39 -0.95 -0.04 11.54
CA ASN A 39 -1.61 1.24 11.36
C ASN A 39 -0.61 2.33 11.04
N CYS A 40 -1.03 3.30 10.24
CA CYS A 40 -0.22 4.45 9.85
C CYS A 40 -0.51 5.67 10.71
N THR A 41 0.53 6.48 10.93
CA THR A 41 0.37 7.82 11.52
C THR A 41 -0.44 8.73 10.59
N GLU A 42 -1.02 9.79 11.14
CA GLU A 42 -1.79 10.76 10.36
C GLU A 42 -0.98 11.30 9.16
N GLY A 43 -1.63 11.42 8.00
CA GLY A 43 -1.00 11.86 6.75
C GLY A 43 -0.31 10.75 5.95
N TYR A 44 -0.20 9.53 6.50
CA TYR A 44 0.33 8.36 5.81
C TYR A 44 -0.79 7.39 5.43
N VAL A 45 -0.55 6.61 4.39
CA VAL A 45 -1.48 5.61 3.85
C VAL A 45 -0.84 4.23 3.85
N MET A 46 -1.66 3.20 4.05
CA MET A 46 -1.20 1.83 4.14
C MET A 46 -0.94 1.24 2.75
N GLU A 47 0.26 0.74 2.49
CA GLU A 47 0.68 0.03 1.28
C GLU A 47 1.37 -1.27 1.67
N GLU A 48 0.64 -2.39 1.61
CA GLU A 48 1.16 -3.75 1.90
C GLU A 48 2.01 -3.87 3.18
N GLY A 49 1.53 -3.31 4.30
CA GLY A 49 2.23 -3.33 5.58
C GLY A 49 3.26 -2.20 5.77
N ARG A 50 3.36 -1.29 4.80
CA ARG A 50 4.16 -0.06 4.89
C ARG A 50 3.28 1.17 4.97
N CYS A 51 3.77 2.20 5.63
CA CYS A 51 3.13 3.50 5.66
C CYS A 51 3.88 4.48 4.77
N VAL A 52 3.22 4.92 3.70
CA VAL A 52 3.78 5.82 2.67
C VAL A 52 3.00 7.13 2.61
N GLN A 53 3.63 8.21 2.14
CA GLN A 53 2.93 9.50 1.94
C GLN A 53 2.09 9.52 0.65
N SER A 54 2.46 8.70 -0.32
CA SER A 54 1.78 8.59 -1.62
C SER A 54 1.97 7.18 -2.14
N CYS A 55 0.94 6.65 -2.80
CA CYS A 55 0.99 5.30 -3.35
C CYS A 55 2.10 5.18 -4.40
N SER A 56 2.82 4.06 -4.34
CA SER A 56 3.85 3.72 -5.29
C SER A 56 3.28 3.57 -6.70
N VAL A 57 4.16 3.59 -7.71
CA VAL A 57 3.78 3.22 -9.08
C VAL A 57 3.13 1.85 -9.05
N SER A 58 2.09 1.67 -9.87
CA SER A 58 1.22 0.49 -9.89
C SER A 58 0.30 0.31 -8.68
N TYR A 59 0.14 1.34 -7.85
CA TYR A 59 -0.89 1.42 -6.82
C TYR A 59 -1.73 2.69 -7.00
N TYR A 60 -2.98 2.63 -6.57
CA TYR A 60 -3.89 3.78 -6.53
C TYR A 60 -4.40 3.98 -5.10
N LEU A 61 -4.74 5.22 -4.76
CA LEU A 61 -5.33 5.55 -3.48
C LEU A 61 -6.77 5.05 -3.44
N ASP A 62 -7.04 4.06 -2.60
CA ASP A 62 -8.39 3.61 -2.30
C ASP A 62 -9.01 4.58 -1.30
N HIS A 63 -9.97 5.36 -1.78
CA HIS A 63 -10.74 6.29 -0.94
C HIS A 63 -11.77 5.59 -0.06
N ASN A 64 -11.97 4.28 -0.25
CA ASN A 64 -12.86 3.51 0.60
C ASN A 64 -12.21 3.28 1.96
N SER A 65 -12.94 3.59 3.03
CA SER A 65 -12.42 3.58 4.41
C SER A 65 -13.02 2.43 5.23
N ASP A 66 -13.16 1.23 4.63
CA ASP A 66 -13.78 0.08 5.30
C ASP A 66 -13.10 -0.28 6.64
N ASN A 67 -11.80 0.01 6.76
CA ASN A 67 -11.02 -0.25 7.98
C ASN A 67 -10.66 1.04 8.74
N GLY A 68 -11.24 2.19 8.39
CA GLY A 68 -10.98 3.49 9.02
C GLY A 68 -9.69 4.20 8.58
N TYR A 69 -8.89 3.60 7.68
CA TYR A 69 -7.68 4.21 7.12
C TYR A 69 -7.67 4.15 5.59
N LYS A 70 -7.05 5.15 4.98
CA LYS A 70 -6.79 5.17 3.53
C LYS A 70 -5.70 4.14 3.20
N SER A 71 -5.89 3.41 2.12
CA SER A 71 -4.96 2.37 1.69
C SER A 71 -4.61 2.50 0.21
N CYS A 72 -3.42 2.08 -0.15
CA CYS A 72 -2.97 1.93 -1.52
C CYS A 72 -3.33 0.53 -2.00
N LYS A 73 -4.14 0.45 -3.05
CA LYS A 73 -4.50 -0.82 -3.69
C LYS A 73 -3.76 -0.96 -5.01
N ARG A 74 -3.36 -2.18 -5.31
CA ARG A 74 -2.62 -2.48 -6.54
C ARG A 74 -3.52 -2.28 -7.76
N CYS A 75 -2.94 -1.71 -8.80
CA CYS A 75 -3.57 -1.63 -10.11
C CYS A 75 -3.78 -3.01 -10.72
N ASP A 76 -4.65 -3.07 -11.72
CA ASP A 76 -4.71 -4.24 -12.59
C ASP A 76 -3.35 -4.45 -13.27
N ASN A 77 -2.95 -5.72 -13.44
CA ASN A 77 -1.63 -6.07 -13.96
C ASN A 77 -1.42 -5.63 -15.43
N SER A 78 -2.48 -5.26 -16.13
CA SER A 78 -2.42 -4.64 -17.47
C SER A 78 -1.98 -3.17 -17.46
N CYS A 79 -2.06 -2.47 -16.32
CA CYS A 79 -1.73 -1.06 -16.19
C CYS A 79 -0.33 -0.85 -15.59
N LEU A 80 0.36 0.22 -15.98
CA LEU A 80 1.54 0.70 -15.27
C LEU A 80 1.14 1.57 -14.06
N THR A 81 0.19 2.50 -14.28
CA THR A 81 -0.48 3.27 -13.23
C THR A 81 -1.99 3.26 -13.49
N CYS A 82 -2.79 3.47 -12.45
CA CYS A 82 -4.25 3.49 -12.53
C CYS A 82 -4.85 4.50 -11.54
N ASN A 83 -6.10 4.88 -11.75
CA ASN A 83 -6.86 5.77 -10.86
C ASN A 83 -7.95 5.03 -10.06
N GLY A 84 -8.00 3.70 -10.19
CA GLY A 84 -9.06 2.89 -9.62
C GLY A 84 -8.90 1.41 -9.95
N PRO A 85 -9.84 0.56 -9.49
CA PRO A 85 -9.76 -0.88 -9.66
C PRO A 85 -10.00 -1.32 -11.12
N GLY A 86 -9.32 -2.39 -11.53
CA GLY A 86 -9.58 -3.09 -12.80
C GLY A 86 -8.95 -2.47 -14.04
N PHE A 87 -8.88 -3.26 -15.12
CA PHE A 87 -8.17 -2.97 -16.37
C PHE A 87 -8.69 -1.76 -17.18
N LYS A 88 -9.83 -1.17 -16.82
CA LYS A 88 -10.41 0.02 -17.49
C LYS A 88 -10.09 1.34 -16.78
N ASN A 89 -9.31 1.29 -15.71
CA ASN A 89 -8.94 2.46 -14.92
C ASN A 89 -7.45 2.79 -15.05
N CYS A 90 -6.78 2.30 -16.10
CA CYS A 90 -5.39 2.64 -16.36
C CYS A 90 -5.24 4.15 -16.63
N SER A 91 -4.20 4.74 -16.06
CA SER A 91 -3.76 6.12 -16.34
C SER A 91 -2.43 6.16 -17.10
N SER A 92 -1.66 5.07 -17.07
CA SER A 92 -0.53 4.84 -17.97
C SER A 92 -0.36 3.35 -18.25
N CYS A 93 0.30 3.05 -19.36
CA CYS A 93 0.51 1.69 -19.84
C CYS A 93 1.99 1.28 -19.81
N PRO A 94 2.28 -0.01 -19.66
CA PRO A 94 3.62 -0.53 -19.85
C PRO A 94 4.16 -0.23 -21.25
N SER A 95 5.48 -0.26 -21.43
CA SER A 95 6.10 -0.03 -22.74
C SER A 95 5.56 -0.99 -23.80
N GLY A 96 5.22 -0.46 -24.99
CA GLY A 96 4.62 -1.23 -26.09
C GLY A 96 3.09 -1.28 -26.08
N TYR A 97 2.45 -0.70 -25.07
CA TYR A 97 0.99 -0.55 -25.01
C TYR A 97 0.59 0.90 -25.13
N LEU A 98 -0.58 1.14 -25.73
CA LEU A 98 -1.21 2.44 -25.88
C LEU A 98 -2.43 2.50 -24.96
N LEU A 99 -2.63 3.67 -24.34
CA LEU A 99 -3.79 3.94 -23.50
C LEU A 99 -4.99 4.32 -24.38
N ASP A 100 -6.04 3.50 -24.35
CA ASP A 100 -7.31 3.72 -25.05
C ASP A 100 -8.49 3.56 -24.08
N LEU A 101 -9.25 4.63 -23.86
CA LEU A 101 -10.44 4.64 -22.99
C LEU A 101 -10.19 4.00 -21.60
N GLY A 102 -9.02 4.25 -21.01
CA GLY A 102 -8.63 3.72 -19.70
C GLY A 102 -8.11 2.28 -19.71
N MET A 103 -7.93 1.67 -20.89
CA MET A 103 -7.39 0.33 -21.08
C MET A 103 -6.05 0.38 -21.79
N CYS A 104 -5.17 -0.56 -21.48
CA CYS A 104 -3.91 -0.73 -22.19
C CYS A 104 -4.06 -1.75 -23.31
N GLN A 105 -3.96 -1.28 -24.56
CA GLN A 105 -4.03 -2.12 -25.76
C GLN A 105 -2.65 -2.21 -26.39
N MET A 106 -2.31 -3.37 -26.94
CA MET A 106 -1.03 -3.55 -27.62
C MET A 106 -0.99 -2.64 -28.85
N GLY A 107 -0.07 -1.67 -28.85
CA GLY A 107 0.09 -0.76 -29.97
C GLY A 107 0.90 -1.43 -31.07
N ALA A 108 0.37 -1.47 -32.30
CA ALA A 108 1.23 -1.72 -33.45
C ALA A 108 2.15 -0.49 -33.59
N ILE A 109 3.44 -0.67 -33.32
CA ILE A 109 4.45 0.33 -33.68
C ILE A 109 4.52 0.31 -35.20
N CYS A 110 3.80 1.21 -35.87
CA CYS A 110 3.98 1.44 -37.29
C CYS A 110 5.42 1.94 -37.48
N LYS A 111 6.28 1.09 -38.04
CA LYS A 111 7.64 1.45 -38.42
C LYS A 111 7.56 1.82 -39.91
N ASP A 112 7.67 3.12 -40.19
CA ASP A 112 7.84 3.64 -41.56
C ASP A 112 9.02 2.98 -42.28
#